data_AF-A0A7G9TAU6-F1
#
_entry.id   AF-A0A7G9TAU6-F1
#
_cell.length_a   1.000
_cell.length_b   1.000
_cell.length_c   1.000
_cell.angle_alpha   90.00
_cell.angle_beta   90.00
_cell.angle_gamma   90.00
#
_symmetry.space_group_name_H-M   'P 1'
#
loop_
_entity.id
_entity.type
_entity.pdbx_description
1 polymer ?
#
loop_
_entity_poly.entity_id
_entity_poly.type
_entity_poly.pdbx_seq_one_letter_code
_entity_poly.pdbx_strand_id
1 'polypeptide(L)'
;MRSILTTTLARDFQTQPPPLVDPIGRPPTRIQNLEQLVASCVRDAFGDASTAAQLLQDRIHGNRKALKELTAPLLAHACLQAVSARIRANRPPEDDWSKDEHEEPDTSERLFALAKSNLDFRLPSGIILRDAFVHDVRDGAIALRKRAARAAKYAAWLESIAARMPKHRTVGDILDEPTLATLLEES
;
A
#
# COMPACT_ATOMS: atom_id res chain seq x y z
N MET A 1 32.09 -57.16 -73.84
CA MET A 1 31.72 -56.92 -72.42
C MET A 1 32.57 -55.75 -71.92
N ARG A 2 32.18 -54.48 -72.11
CA ARG A 2 31.41 -53.59 -71.21
C ARG A 2 31.92 -53.57 -69.75
N SER A 3 32.77 -52.59 -69.39
CA SER A 3 32.47 -51.48 -68.46
C SER A 3 33.75 -50.72 -68.06
N ILE A 4 33.70 -49.38 -68.05
CA ILE A 4 34.75 -48.44 -67.59
C ILE A 4 34.14 -47.58 -66.46
N LEU A 5 34.97 -47.19 -65.49
CA LEU A 5 34.80 -46.17 -64.42
C LEU A 5 33.89 -46.63 -63.24
N THR A 6 34.16 -46.38 -61.95
CA THR A 6 34.55 -45.10 -61.30
C THR A 6 34.88 -45.36 -59.80
N THR A 7 35.65 -44.45 -59.16
CA THR A 7 35.41 -43.87 -57.80
C THR A 7 35.67 -44.72 -56.53
N THR A 8 36.23 -44.28 -55.40
CA THR A 8 37.01 -43.10 -54.91
C THR A 8 37.41 -43.40 -53.44
N LEU A 9 38.53 -42.81 -52.99
CA LEU A 9 38.80 -42.15 -51.69
C LEU A 9 38.62 -42.89 -50.34
N ALA A 10 39.64 -42.72 -49.47
CA ALA A 10 39.61 -41.89 -48.25
C ALA A 10 40.64 -42.42 -47.24
N ARG A 11 41.78 -41.72 -47.04
CA ARG A 11 41.98 -40.61 -46.08
C ARG A 11 42.26 -41.07 -44.64
N ASP A 12 43.50 -40.83 -44.26
CA ASP A 12 43.92 -40.09 -43.07
C ASP A 12 43.62 -40.69 -41.69
N PHE A 13 44.70 -41.27 -41.15
CA PHE A 13 45.04 -41.29 -39.72
C PHE A 13 44.84 -39.90 -39.09
N GLN A 14 43.87 -39.77 -38.18
CA GLN A 14 43.92 -38.77 -37.12
C GLN A 14 43.64 -39.42 -35.76
N THR A 15 44.65 -39.33 -34.91
CA THR A 15 44.68 -39.63 -33.49
C THR A 15 43.60 -38.85 -32.74
N GLN A 16 42.58 -39.54 -32.25
CA GLN A 16 41.58 -38.98 -31.36
C GLN A 16 42.10 -39.13 -29.90
N PRO A 17 42.36 -38.04 -29.15
CA PRO A 17 42.65 -38.16 -27.72
C PRO A 17 41.37 -38.59 -26.97
N PRO A 18 41.51 -39.28 -25.82
CA PRO A 18 40.37 -39.73 -25.03
C PRO A 18 39.48 -38.55 -24.61
N PRO A 19 38.17 -38.75 -24.40
CA PRO A 19 37.28 -37.69 -23.98
C PRO A 19 37.73 -37.14 -22.62
N LEU A 20 37.98 -35.83 -22.57
CA LEU A 20 38.15 -35.08 -21.34
C LEU A 20 36.85 -35.22 -20.53
N VAL A 21 36.90 -36.02 -19.47
CA VAL A 21 35.88 -35.96 -18.41
C VAL A 21 36.08 -34.63 -17.72
N ASP A 22 35.17 -33.68 -17.97
CA ASP A 22 35.14 -32.43 -17.20
C ASP A 22 35.01 -32.77 -15.71
N PRO A 23 35.89 -32.26 -14.83
CA PRO A 23 35.71 -32.45 -13.40
C PRO A 23 34.39 -31.80 -12.98
N ILE A 24 33.52 -32.59 -12.37
CA ILE A 24 32.34 -32.15 -11.62
C ILE A 24 32.85 -31.19 -10.54
N GLY A 25 32.86 -29.90 -10.86
CA GLY A 25 33.58 -28.93 -10.02
C GLY A 25 33.67 -27.54 -10.61
N ARG A 26 32.64 -27.05 -11.29
CA ARG A 26 32.42 -25.60 -11.34
C ARG A 26 31.42 -25.23 -10.26
N PRO A 27 31.83 -24.54 -9.17
CA PRO A 27 30.84 -23.85 -8.35
C PRO A 27 30.16 -22.83 -9.28
N PRO A 28 28.83 -22.85 -9.46
CA PRO A 28 28.19 -21.85 -10.31
C PRO A 28 28.31 -20.50 -9.61
N THR A 29 29.34 -19.73 -9.93
CA THR A 29 29.46 -18.30 -9.67
C THR A 29 28.55 -17.54 -10.64
N ARG A 30 27.28 -17.91 -10.69
CA ARG A 30 26.24 -17.14 -11.35
C ARG A 30 25.26 -16.77 -10.25
N ILE A 31 25.11 -15.48 -10.00
CA ILE A 31 24.09 -14.95 -9.09
C ILE A 31 22.75 -15.49 -9.61
N GLN A 32 22.24 -16.55 -8.99
CA GLN A 32 20.95 -17.14 -9.32
C GLN A 32 19.90 -16.25 -8.67
N ASN A 33 19.00 -15.70 -9.48
CA ASN A 33 17.78 -15.08 -8.98
C ASN A 33 16.96 -16.15 -8.22
N LEU A 34 16.16 -15.72 -7.23
CA LEU A 34 15.37 -16.61 -6.39
C LEU A 34 14.58 -17.66 -7.20
N GLU A 35 13.97 -17.24 -8.31
CA GLU A 35 13.21 -18.09 -9.23
C GLU A 35 14.05 -19.21 -9.87
N GLN A 36 15.31 -18.90 -10.22
CA GLN A 36 16.23 -19.89 -10.80
C GLN A 36 16.69 -20.89 -9.74
N LEU A 37 16.84 -20.43 -8.49
CA LEU A 37 17.19 -21.29 -7.36
C LEU A 37 16.03 -22.23 -7.03
N VAL A 38 14.79 -21.74 -6.98
CA VAL A 38 13.57 -22.55 -6.82
C VAL A 38 13.45 -23.58 -7.94
N ALA A 39 13.58 -23.15 -9.20
CA ALA A 39 13.49 -24.06 -10.35
C ALA A 39 14.58 -25.15 -10.35
N SER A 40 15.78 -24.83 -9.87
CA SER A 40 16.85 -25.82 -9.70
C SER A 40 16.55 -26.83 -8.60
N CYS A 41 15.99 -26.39 -7.46
CA CYS A 41 15.67 -27.28 -6.34
C CYS A 41 14.51 -28.23 -6.68
N VAL A 42 13.50 -27.75 -7.40
CA VAL A 42 12.38 -28.58 -7.87
C VAL A 42 12.84 -29.64 -8.88
N ARG A 43 13.80 -29.27 -9.75
CA ARG A 43 14.41 -30.20 -10.71
C ARG A 43 15.22 -31.28 -10.01
N ASP A 44 16.03 -30.88 -9.03
CA ASP A 44 16.90 -31.80 -8.27
C ASP A 44 16.10 -32.73 -7.34
N ALA A 45 14.91 -32.31 -6.92
CA ALA A 45 13.97 -33.09 -6.13
C ALA A 45 13.01 -33.96 -6.96
N PHE A 46 13.16 -34.01 -8.29
CA PHE A 46 12.27 -34.75 -9.20
C PHE A 46 10.77 -34.46 -9.00
N GLY A 47 10.43 -33.22 -8.61
CA GLY A 47 9.03 -32.80 -8.41
C GLY A 47 8.42 -33.13 -7.04
N ASP A 48 9.16 -33.70 -6.10
CA ASP A 48 8.70 -33.85 -4.72
C ASP A 48 8.89 -32.53 -3.94
N ALA A 49 7.77 -31.97 -3.49
CA ALA A 49 7.73 -30.67 -2.82
C ALA A 49 8.44 -30.68 -1.46
N SER A 50 8.45 -31.83 -0.77
CA SER A 50 9.03 -31.94 0.58
C SER A 50 10.56 -31.91 0.54
N THR A 51 11.15 -32.70 -0.36
CA THR A 51 12.59 -32.71 -0.62
C THR A 51 13.06 -31.44 -1.32
N ALA A 52 12.26 -30.85 -2.22
CA ALA A 52 12.56 -29.54 -2.82
C ALA A 52 12.64 -28.43 -1.77
N ALA A 53 11.75 -28.43 -0.77
CA ALA A 53 11.76 -27.45 0.32
C ALA A 53 13.00 -27.58 1.21
N GLN A 54 13.43 -28.79 1.53
CA GLN A 54 14.68 -29.03 2.29
C GLN A 54 15.92 -28.59 1.50
N LEU A 55 16.04 -28.95 0.23
CA LEU A 55 17.15 -28.53 -0.62
C LEU A 55 17.20 -27.01 -0.81
N LEU A 56 16.03 -26.37 -0.89
CA LEU A 56 15.91 -24.92 -0.97
C LEU A 56 16.34 -24.25 0.33
N GLN A 57 15.93 -24.78 1.49
CA GLN A 57 16.34 -24.29 2.80
C GLN A 57 17.87 -24.35 2.98
N ASP A 58 18.50 -25.47 2.62
CA ASP A 58 19.95 -25.66 2.72
C ASP A 58 20.72 -24.71 1.79
N ARG A 59 20.24 -24.53 0.55
CA ARG A 59 20.86 -23.63 -0.43
C ARG A 59 20.68 -22.15 -0.08
N ILE A 60 19.56 -21.76 0.54
CA ILE A 60 19.34 -20.39 1.02
C ILE A 60 20.22 -20.07 2.21
N HIS A 61 20.43 -21.01 3.13
CA HIS A 61 21.35 -20.82 4.27
C HIS A 61 22.81 -20.62 3.80
N GLY A 62 23.22 -21.27 2.72
CA GLY A 62 24.54 -21.07 2.11
C GLY A 62 24.69 -19.76 1.32
N ASN A 63 23.60 -19.09 0.94
CA ASN A 63 23.63 -17.91 0.09
C ASN A 63 23.02 -16.67 0.77
N ARG A 64 23.91 -15.87 1.37
CA ARG A 64 23.56 -14.64 2.11
C ARG A 64 22.73 -13.62 1.29
N LYS A 65 22.85 -13.62 -0.04
CA LYS A 65 22.09 -12.72 -0.92
C LYS A 65 20.64 -13.18 -1.09
N ALA A 66 20.42 -14.47 -1.31
CA ALA A 66 19.09 -15.07 -1.40
C ALA A 66 18.33 -14.98 -0.06
N LEU A 67 19.04 -15.17 1.06
CA LEU A 67 18.48 -14.98 2.40
C LEU A 67 18.02 -13.53 2.60
N LYS A 68 18.81 -12.53 2.16
CA LYS A 68 18.43 -11.11 2.23
C LYS A 68 17.21 -10.79 1.38
N GLU A 69 17.11 -11.34 0.16
CA GLU A 69 15.96 -11.13 -0.72
C GLU A 69 14.65 -11.73 -0.17
N LEU A 70 14.71 -12.89 0.50
CA LEU A 70 13.56 -13.50 1.17
C LEU A 70 13.15 -12.77 2.46
N THR A 71 14.13 -12.34 3.24
CA THR A 71 13.89 -11.73 4.56
C THR A 71 13.53 -10.26 4.48
N ALA A 72 13.98 -9.52 3.46
CA ALA A 72 13.69 -8.09 3.28
C ALA A 72 12.18 -7.74 3.29
N PRO A 73 11.30 -8.40 2.51
CA PRO A 73 9.87 -8.09 2.54
C PRO A 73 9.21 -8.47 3.87
N LEU A 74 9.63 -9.59 4.48
CA LEU A 74 9.10 -10.05 5.76
C LEU A 74 9.51 -9.12 6.92
N LEU A 75 10.75 -8.64 6.91
CA LEU A 75 11.25 -7.66 7.87
C LEU A 75 10.55 -6.31 7.70
N ALA A 76 10.32 -5.85 6.45
CA ALA A 76 9.58 -4.62 6.21
C ALA A 76 8.15 -4.70 6.75
N HIS A 77 7.47 -5.83 6.53
CA HIS A 77 6.12 -6.06 7.05
C HIS A 77 6.09 -6.15 8.59
N ALA A 78 7.04 -6.88 9.19
CA ALA A 78 7.13 -7.00 10.64
C ALA A 78 7.46 -5.66 11.32
N CYS A 79 8.36 -4.86 10.74
CA CYS A 79 8.67 -3.51 11.23
C CYS A 79 7.44 -2.60 11.14
N LEU A 80 6.70 -2.64 10.04
CA LEU A 80 5.49 -1.84 9.87
C LEU A 80 4.40 -2.25 10.87
N GLN A 81 4.22 -3.55 11.13
CA GLN A 81 3.29 -4.04 12.16
C GLN A 81 3.69 -3.60 13.57
N ALA A 82 4.97 -3.70 13.91
CA ALA A 82 5.48 -3.28 15.23
C ALA A 82 5.31 -1.78 15.45
N VAL A 83 5.61 -0.95 14.44
CA VAL A 83 5.41 0.50 14.49
C VAL A 83 3.92 0.83 14.59
N SER A 84 3.06 0.16 13.80
CA SER A 84 1.60 0.37 13.85
C SER A 84 1.01 0.00 15.21
N ALA A 85 1.45 -1.11 15.81
CA ALA A 85 1.03 -1.52 17.15
C ALA A 85 1.48 -0.50 18.21
N ARG A 86 2.69 0.04 18.09
CA ARG A 86 3.21 1.06 19.00
C ARG A 86 2.50 2.40 18.85
N ILE A 87 2.14 2.80 17.63
CA ILE A 87 1.30 3.99 17.38
C ILE A 87 -0.08 3.81 17.99
N ARG A 88 -0.69 2.62 17.89
CA ARG A 88 -1.98 2.32 18.55
C ARG A 88 -1.88 2.37 20.07
N ALA A 89 -0.81 1.84 20.65
CA ALA A 89 -0.59 1.84 22.10
C ALA A 89 -0.27 3.23 22.66
N ASN A 90 0.43 4.07 21.88
CA ASN A 90 0.80 5.43 22.25
C ASN A 90 -0.20 6.49 21.75
N ARG A 91 -1.31 6.08 21.14
CA ARG A 91 -2.38 7.00 20.80
C ARG A 91 -2.96 7.50 22.13
N PRO A 92 -3.00 8.81 22.40
CA PRO A 92 -3.74 9.33 23.54
C PRO A 92 -5.19 8.82 23.44
N PRO A 93 -5.87 8.57 24.57
CA PRO A 93 -7.26 8.13 24.59
C PRO A 93 -8.15 9.33 24.23
N GLU A 94 -8.06 9.80 22.99
CA GLU A 94 -8.88 10.84 22.42
C GLU A 94 -9.38 10.34 21.06
N ASP A 95 -10.70 10.45 20.91
CA ASP A 95 -11.53 10.00 19.78
C ASP A 95 -11.89 8.51 19.75
N ASP A 96 -12.39 7.98 20.88
CA ASP A 96 -13.38 6.91 20.83
C ASP A 96 -14.77 7.54 20.66
N TRP A 97 -15.12 7.86 19.41
CA TRP A 97 -16.49 8.26 19.03
C TRP A 97 -17.47 7.07 19.04
N SER A 98 -17.12 5.95 19.68
CA SER A 98 -17.87 4.69 19.60
C SER A 98 -18.08 3.97 20.93
N LYS A 99 -18.35 4.70 22.01
CA LYS A 99 -18.96 4.10 23.21
C LYS A 99 -20.11 4.94 23.77
N ASP A 100 -21.30 4.62 23.30
CA ASP A 100 -22.53 4.66 24.11
C ASP A 100 -22.48 3.49 25.09
N GLU A 101 -21.97 3.73 26.29
CA GLU A 101 -22.30 2.91 27.46
C GLU A 101 -23.07 3.80 28.44
N HIS A 102 -24.38 3.56 28.49
CA HIS A 102 -25.31 4.12 29.47
C HIS A 102 -24.84 3.78 30.90
N GLU A 103 -24.07 4.67 31.50
CA GLU A 103 -24.20 4.97 32.92
C GLU A 103 -24.87 6.33 33.01
N GLU A 104 -26.05 6.41 33.62
CA GLU A 104 -26.68 7.67 34.01
C GLU A 104 -25.80 8.33 35.08
N PRO A 105 -25.20 9.50 34.85
CA PRO A 105 -24.69 10.30 35.93
C PRO A 105 -25.52 11.55 36.08
N ASP A 106 -25.24 12.22 37.18
CA ASP A 106 -25.79 13.50 37.56
C ASP A 106 -25.89 14.45 36.35
N THR A 107 -27.11 14.58 35.82
CA THR A 107 -27.38 15.32 34.59
C THR A 107 -26.98 16.79 34.77
N SER A 108 -26.99 17.26 36.02
CA SER A 108 -26.56 18.60 36.38
C SER A 108 -25.06 18.80 36.10
N GLU A 109 -24.18 17.91 36.56
CA GLU A 109 -22.74 18.04 36.36
C GLU A 109 -22.32 17.90 34.90
N ARG A 110 -22.97 17.02 34.13
CA ARG A 110 -22.75 16.91 32.69
C ARG A 110 -23.23 18.15 31.94
N LEU A 111 -24.37 18.73 32.31
CA LEU A 111 -24.85 19.98 31.71
C LEU A 111 -23.95 21.17 32.07
N PHE A 112 -23.45 21.24 33.29
CA PHE A 112 -22.46 22.25 33.70
C PHE A 112 -21.12 22.06 32.99
N ALA A 113 -20.65 20.81 32.83
CA ALA A 113 -19.45 20.50 32.08
C ALA A 113 -19.61 20.84 30.59
N LEU A 114 -20.77 20.56 30.00
CA LEU A 114 -21.09 20.92 28.61
C LEU A 114 -21.21 22.44 28.41
N ALA A 115 -21.83 23.15 29.36
CA ALA A 115 -21.87 24.60 29.34
C ALA A 115 -20.46 25.21 29.49
N LYS A 116 -19.62 24.62 30.33
CA LYS A 116 -18.23 25.05 30.54
C LYS A 116 -17.36 24.74 29.32
N SER A 117 -17.56 23.61 28.64
CA SER A 117 -16.86 23.28 27.39
C SER A 117 -17.25 24.23 26.25
N ASN A 118 -18.48 24.74 26.25
CA ASN A 118 -18.90 25.74 25.26
C ASN A 118 -18.18 27.09 25.44
N LEU A 119 -17.74 27.43 26.66
CA LEU A 119 -16.90 28.60 26.91
C LEU A 119 -15.46 28.41 26.40
N ASP A 120 -15.03 27.17 26.18
CA ASP A 120 -13.72 26.84 25.62
C ASP A 120 -13.74 26.80 24.07
N PHE A 121 -14.86 27.18 23.46
CA PHE A 121 -14.99 27.30 22.02
C PHE A 121 -13.97 28.30 21.45
N ARG A 122 -13.21 27.89 20.44
CA ARG A 122 -12.23 28.75 19.77
C ARG A 122 -12.88 29.52 18.63
N LEU A 123 -12.81 30.85 18.70
CA LEU A 123 -13.23 31.73 17.63
C LEU A 123 -12.30 31.59 16.40
N PRO A 124 -12.76 32.01 15.19
CA PRO A 124 -11.93 32.01 14.00
C PRO A 124 -10.63 32.82 14.11
N SER A 125 -10.56 33.76 15.05
CA SER A 125 -9.35 34.53 15.40
C SER A 125 -8.34 33.75 16.25
N GLY A 126 -8.70 32.55 16.75
CA GLY A 126 -7.87 31.74 17.64
C GLY A 126 -8.09 32.01 19.13
N ILE A 127 -8.86 33.05 19.47
CA ILE A 127 -9.20 33.41 20.86
C ILE A 127 -10.26 32.44 21.39
N ILE A 128 -10.14 32.06 22.67
CA ILE A 128 -11.14 31.24 23.36
C ILE A 128 -12.33 32.12 23.75
N LEU A 129 -13.56 31.62 23.59
CA LEU A 129 -14.79 32.38 23.87
C LEU A 129 -14.81 32.97 25.28
N ARG A 130 -14.23 32.26 26.25
CA ARG A 130 -14.02 32.71 27.64
C ARG A 130 -13.27 34.04 27.75
N ASP A 131 -12.27 34.26 26.89
CA ASP A 131 -11.37 35.42 26.92
C ASP A 131 -11.72 36.47 25.85
N ALA A 132 -12.76 36.21 25.06
CA ALA A 132 -13.13 37.04 23.91
C ALA A 132 -13.95 38.27 24.34
N PHE A 133 -13.68 39.41 23.71
CA PHE A 133 -14.53 40.60 23.87
C PHE A 133 -15.76 40.54 22.95
N VAL A 134 -16.74 41.40 23.21
CA VAL A 134 -18.00 41.46 22.43
C VAL A 134 -17.76 41.67 20.93
N HIS A 135 -16.73 42.43 20.56
CA HIS A 135 -16.38 42.64 19.15
C HIS A 135 -15.80 41.38 18.49
N ASP A 136 -14.90 40.65 19.16
CA ASP A 136 -14.35 39.38 18.68
C ASP A 136 -15.44 38.33 18.43
N VAL A 137 -16.42 38.26 19.34
CA VAL A 137 -17.56 37.35 19.19
C VAL A 137 -18.43 37.72 17.99
N ARG A 138 -18.68 39.02 17.78
CA ARG A 138 -19.45 39.51 16.61
C ARG A 138 -18.72 39.22 15.30
N ASP A 139 -17.42 39.49 15.25
CA ASP A 139 -16.60 39.23 14.06
C ASP A 139 -16.49 37.73 13.77
N GLY A 140 -16.31 36.92 14.82
CA GLY A 140 -16.37 35.46 14.73
C GLY A 140 -17.71 34.95 14.21
N ALA A 141 -18.83 35.50 14.68
CA ALA A 141 -20.16 35.16 14.19
C ALA A 141 -20.36 35.54 12.71
N ILE A 142 -19.88 36.70 12.29
CA ILE A 142 -19.92 37.12 10.88
C ILE A 142 -19.08 36.17 10.01
N ALA A 143 -17.88 35.82 10.45
CA ALA A 143 -17.01 34.89 9.74
C ALA A 143 -17.62 33.49 9.62
N LEU A 144 -18.23 32.98 10.69
CA LEU A 144 -18.95 31.71 10.67
C LEU A 144 -20.17 31.75 9.75
N ARG A 145 -20.95 32.84 9.75
CA ARG A 145 -22.06 33.02 8.79
C ARG A 145 -21.59 33.00 7.34
N LYS A 146 -20.47 33.67 7.02
CA LYS A 146 -19.88 33.63 5.67
C LYS A 146 -19.44 32.22 5.28
N ARG A 147 -18.82 31.48 6.21
CA ARG A 147 -18.44 30.07 6.00
C ARG A 147 -19.67 29.19 5.80
N ALA A 148 -20.70 29.36 6.60
CA ALA A 148 -21.95 28.61 6.49
C ALA A 148 -22.65 28.87 5.14
N ALA A 149 -22.73 30.12 4.70
CA ALA A 149 -23.29 30.46 3.39
C ALA A 149 -22.50 29.79 2.24
N ARG A 150 -21.16 29.79 2.32
CA ARG A 150 -20.30 29.12 1.33
C ARG A 150 -20.47 27.60 1.36
N ALA A 151 -20.56 27.01 2.55
CA ALA A 151 -20.80 25.58 2.72
C ALA A 151 -22.18 25.16 2.19
N ALA A 152 -23.21 25.98 2.41
CA ALA A 152 -24.56 25.74 1.87
C ALA A 152 -24.56 25.75 0.34
N LYS A 153 -23.88 26.72 -0.29
CA LYS A 153 -23.70 26.75 -1.75
C LYS A 153 -23.00 25.49 -2.26
N TYR A 154 -21.92 25.06 -1.60
CA TYR A 154 -21.24 23.81 -1.98
C TYR A 154 -22.09 22.56 -1.75
N ALA A 155 -22.94 22.53 -0.72
CA ALA A 155 -23.87 21.43 -0.51
C ALA A 155 -24.89 21.34 -1.65
N ALA A 156 -25.52 22.46 -2.03
CA ALA A 156 -26.44 22.51 -3.17
C ALA A 156 -25.77 22.12 -4.50
N TRP A 157 -24.52 22.54 -4.69
CA TRP A 157 -23.71 22.12 -5.83
C TRP A 157 -23.49 20.60 -5.86
N LEU A 158 -23.12 20.00 -4.73
CA LEU A 158 -22.92 18.55 -4.61
C LEU A 158 -24.21 17.76 -4.81
N GLU A 159 -25.35 18.26 -4.33
CA GLU A 159 -26.66 17.66 -4.59
C GLU A 159 -27.01 17.69 -6.08
N SER A 160 -26.70 18.80 -6.75
CA SER A 160 -26.89 18.95 -8.20
C SER A 160 -26.01 17.99 -9.01
N ILE A 161 -24.77 17.76 -8.56
CA ILE A 161 -23.88 16.74 -9.13
C ILE A 161 -24.47 15.35 -8.91
N ALA A 162 -24.84 15.02 -7.67
CA ALA A 162 -25.38 13.72 -7.31
C ALA A 162 -26.65 13.37 -8.09
N ALA A 163 -27.53 14.36 -8.35
CA ALA A 163 -28.73 14.19 -9.17
C ALA A 163 -28.44 13.78 -10.62
N ARG A 164 -27.27 14.14 -11.17
CA ARG A 164 -26.86 13.83 -12.54
C ARG A 164 -26.02 12.54 -12.65
N MET A 165 -25.71 11.90 -11.52
CA MET A 165 -24.83 10.73 -11.49
C MET A 165 -25.59 9.39 -11.44
N PRO A 166 -25.26 8.42 -12.32
CA PRO A 166 -25.65 7.04 -12.14
C PRO A 166 -24.84 6.37 -11.02
N LYS A 167 -25.48 5.47 -10.25
CA LYS A 167 -24.97 4.86 -9.01
C LYS A 167 -23.63 4.09 -9.10
N HIS A 168 -23.13 3.81 -10.31
CA HIS A 168 -21.98 2.93 -10.54
C HIS A 168 -20.85 3.58 -11.35
N ARG A 169 -20.81 4.91 -11.43
CA ARG A 169 -19.74 5.64 -12.13
C ARG A 169 -19.21 6.79 -11.27
N THR A 170 -17.97 7.17 -11.49
CA THR A 170 -17.36 8.27 -10.75
C THR A 170 -17.65 9.62 -11.40
N VAL A 171 -17.52 10.72 -10.66
CA VAL A 171 -17.75 12.10 -11.17
C VAL A 171 -16.84 12.37 -12.37
N GLY A 172 -15.57 11.95 -12.27
CA GLY A 172 -14.56 12.18 -13.30
C GLY A 172 -14.77 11.40 -14.60
N ASP A 173 -15.63 10.37 -14.59
CA ASP A 173 -15.95 9.60 -15.79
C ASP A 173 -17.11 10.22 -16.61
N ILE A 174 -17.84 11.18 -16.03
CA ILE A 174 -19.12 11.67 -16.57
C ILE A 174 -19.15 13.18 -16.75
N LEU A 175 -18.59 13.93 -15.80
CA LEU A 175 -18.68 15.38 -15.79
C LEU A 175 -17.32 15.99 -16.11
N ASP A 176 -17.32 16.78 -17.18
CA ASP A 176 -16.17 17.61 -17.56
C ASP A 176 -16.05 18.83 -16.64
N GLU A 177 -14.82 19.33 -16.49
CA GLU A 177 -14.48 20.54 -15.73
C GLU A 177 -15.36 21.77 -16.06
N PRO A 178 -15.67 22.12 -17.33
CA PRO A 178 -16.58 23.23 -17.63
C PRO A 178 -18.00 23.01 -17.10
N THR A 179 -18.49 21.77 -17.10
CA THR A 179 -19.84 21.45 -16.61
C THR A 179 -19.93 21.52 -15.08
N LEU A 180 -18.83 21.22 -14.39
CA LEU A 180 -18.74 21.40 -12.94
C LEU A 180 -18.73 22.89 -12.55
N ALA A 181 -18.06 23.73 -13.35
CA ALA A 181 -18.02 25.17 -13.14
C ALA A 181 -19.40 25.83 -13.33
N THR A 182 -20.14 25.46 -14.38
CA THR A 182 -21.50 26.00 -14.61
C THR A 182 -22.46 25.60 -13.48
N LEU A 183 -22.38 24.35 -13.02
CA LEU A 183 -23.18 23.89 -11.88
C LEU A 183 -22.89 24.68 -10.59
N LEU A 184 -21.66 25.13 -10.39
CA LEU A 184 -21.27 25.94 -9.24
C LEU A 184 -21.78 27.38 -9.35
N GLU A 185 -21.93 27.90 -10.56
CA GLU A 185 -22.52 29.21 -10.81
C GLU A 185 -24.05 29.20 -10.62
N GLU A 186 -24.71 28.09 -10.98
CA GLU A 186 -26.17 27.88 -10.86
C GLU A 186 -26.65 27.60 -9.42
N SER A 187 -25.74 27.26 -8.49
CA SER A 187 -26.02 26.94 -7.08
C SER A 187 -25.73 28.08 -6.11
#